data_AF-A0A165GLI6-F1
#
_entry.id   AF-A0A165GLI6-F1
#
_cell.length_a   1.000
_cell.length_b   1.000
_cell.length_c   1.000
_cell.angle_alpha   90.00
_cell.angle_beta   90.00
_cell.angle_gamma   90.00
#
_symmetry.space_group_name_H-M   'P 1'
#
loop_
_entity.id
_entity.type
_entity.pdbx_description
1 polymer ?
#
loop_
_entity_poly.entity_id
_entity_poly.type
_entity_poly.pdbx_seq_one_letter_code
_entity_poly.pdbx_strand_id
1 'polypeptide(L)'
;KQLTKEEVIRIFEEHERRWARLGTLEVLSWYAFPWPILKTPESLEELTMLAIEAYVLSKHHPDGDKKTSKDRIKDHIKRWHPDRFETKLLPKVREDDRERVKEGAGVVARNLNDLLRRQSSSNALFG
;
A
#
# COMPACT_ATOMS: atom_id res chain seq x y z
N LYS A 1 20.94 -0.39 4.52
CA LYS A 1 21.22 -0.48 3.07
C LYS A 1 20.30 0.53 2.38
N GLN A 2 20.81 1.54 1.70
CA GLN A 2 19.93 2.46 0.93
C GLN A 2 19.53 1.76 -0.37
N LEU A 3 18.23 1.74 -0.68
CA LEU A 3 17.74 1.22 -1.95
C LEU A 3 18.08 2.20 -3.06
N THR A 4 18.60 1.71 -4.18
CA THR A 4 18.85 2.52 -5.38
C THR A 4 17.53 2.88 -6.06
N LYS A 5 17.57 3.88 -6.94
CA LYS A 5 16.40 4.27 -7.75
C LYS A 5 15.85 3.07 -8.53
N GLU A 6 16.74 2.29 -9.15
CA GLU A 6 16.40 1.13 -9.96
C GLU A 6 15.77 0.02 -9.14
N GLU A 7 16.26 -0.21 -7.92
CA GLU A 7 15.66 -1.19 -6.99
C GLU A 7 14.25 -0.77 -6.58
N VAL A 8 14.06 0.51 -6.24
CA VAL A 8 12.74 1.03 -5.85
C VAL A 8 11.74 0.91 -7.00
N ILE A 9 12.14 1.26 -8.24
CA ILE A 9 11.28 1.11 -9.43
C ILE A 9 10.88 -0.36 -9.63
N ARG A 10 11.83 -1.29 -9.53
CA ARG A 10 11.55 -2.73 -9.66
C ARG A 10 10.55 -3.22 -8.60
N ILE A 11 10.66 -2.74 -7.36
CA ILE A 11 9.71 -3.06 -6.30
C ILE A 11 8.30 -2.58 -6.67
N PHE A 12 8.15 -1.35 -7.17
CA PHE A 12 6.84 -0.86 -7.62
C PHE A 12 6.26 -1.70 -8.77
N GLU A 13 7.06 -2.01 -9.79
CA GLU A 13 6.61 -2.85 -10.90
C GLU A 13 6.22 -4.27 -10.47
N GLU A 14 6.96 -4.83 -9.52
CA GLU A 14 6.61 -6.11 -8.93
C GLU A 14 5.31 -6.03 -8.11
N HIS A 15 5.15 -4.97 -7.32
CA HIS A 15 3.94 -4.73 -6.54
C HIS A 15 2.70 -4.58 -7.44
N GLU A 16 2.79 -3.80 -8.52
CA GLU A 16 1.71 -3.69 -9.49
C GLU A 16 1.38 -5.03 -10.15
N ARG A 17 2.41 -5.81 -10.53
CA ARG A 17 2.21 -7.16 -11.09
C ARG A 17 1.54 -8.11 -10.10
N ARG A 18 1.95 -8.10 -8.83
CA ARG A 18 1.32 -8.91 -7.78
C ARG A 18 -0.13 -8.48 -7.58
N TRP A 19 -0.41 -7.17 -7.51
CA TRP A 19 -1.75 -6.65 -7.33
C TRP A 19 -2.69 -7.08 -8.46
N ALA A 20 -2.24 -6.97 -9.72
CA ALA A 20 -3.01 -7.40 -10.88
C ALA A 20 -3.36 -8.90 -10.86
N ARG A 21 -2.47 -9.74 -10.30
CA ARG A 21 -2.67 -11.18 -10.16
C ARG A 21 -3.57 -11.59 -9.00
N LEU A 22 -3.80 -10.74 -8.00
CA LEU A 22 -4.67 -11.08 -6.86
C LEU A 22 -6.07 -11.51 -7.30
N GLY A 23 -6.61 -10.85 -8.34
CA GLY A 23 -7.92 -11.18 -8.90
C GLY A 23 -8.00 -12.56 -9.55
N THR A 24 -6.89 -13.07 -10.08
CA THR A 24 -6.84 -14.35 -10.81
C THR A 24 -6.50 -15.54 -9.92
N LEU A 25 -5.97 -15.30 -8.72
CA LEU A 25 -5.63 -16.36 -7.78
C LEU A 25 -6.89 -16.90 -7.10
N GLU A 26 -6.92 -18.20 -6.88
CA GLU A 26 -7.96 -18.89 -6.12
C GLU A 26 -7.74 -18.75 -4.62
N VAL A 27 -6.46 -18.79 -4.21
CA VAL A 27 -6.05 -18.74 -2.80
C VAL A 27 -4.98 -17.67 -2.62
N LEU A 28 -5.22 -16.76 -1.69
CA LEU A 28 -4.32 -15.67 -1.30
C LEU A 28 -3.73 -15.94 0.08
N SER A 29 -2.48 -15.56 0.27
CA SER A 29 -1.78 -15.56 1.57
C SER A 29 -1.29 -14.16 1.90
N TRP A 30 -0.82 -13.96 3.13
CA TRP A 30 -0.21 -12.70 3.54
C TRP A 30 0.84 -12.15 2.56
N TYR A 31 1.69 -13.04 2.03
CA TYR A 31 2.79 -12.70 1.12
C TYR A 31 2.35 -12.44 -0.32
N ALA A 32 1.13 -12.82 -0.69
CA ALA A 32 0.59 -12.53 -2.02
C ALA A 32 0.30 -11.03 -2.20
N PHE A 33 -0.03 -10.34 -1.10
CA PHE A 33 -0.36 -8.93 -1.13
C PHE A 33 0.88 -8.06 -1.27
N PRO A 34 0.90 -7.12 -2.23
CA PRO A 34 1.97 -6.15 -2.32
C PRO A 34 1.68 -4.99 -1.36
N TRP A 35 1.95 -5.24 -0.08
CA TRP A 35 1.83 -4.24 0.98
C TRP A 35 2.58 -2.95 0.58
N PRO A 36 2.02 -1.76 0.85
CA PRO A 36 2.59 -0.50 0.36
C PRO A 36 3.78 -0.07 1.23
N ILE A 37 4.80 -0.90 1.29
CA ILE A 37 6.08 -0.67 1.97
C ILE A 37 7.21 -1.18 1.07
N LEU A 38 8.43 -0.66 1.22
CA LEU A 38 9.57 -1.01 0.33
C LEU A 38 10.21 -2.39 0.62
N LYS A 39 9.74 -3.09 1.65
CA LYS A 39 10.18 -4.43 2.02
C LYS A 39 8.97 -5.36 2.11
N THR A 40 9.19 -6.67 2.06
CA THR A 40 8.11 -7.62 2.37
C THR A 40 7.90 -7.61 3.89
N PRO A 41 6.70 -7.29 4.41
CA PRO A 41 6.47 -7.31 5.85
C PRO A 41 6.33 -8.76 6.34
N GLU A 42 7.02 -9.13 7.41
CA GLU A 42 6.87 -10.41 8.09
C GLU A 42 5.81 -10.37 9.20
N SER A 43 5.37 -9.18 9.60
CA SER A 43 4.30 -8.97 10.58
C SER A 43 3.53 -7.68 10.34
N LEU A 44 2.42 -7.51 11.08
CA LEU A 44 1.60 -6.30 11.08
C LEU A 44 2.36 -5.08 11.63
N GLU A 45 3.29 -5.31 12.55
CA GLU A 45 4.08 -4.26 13.21
C GLU A 45 4.98 -3.51 12.23
N GLU A 46 5.32 -4.14 11.11
CA GLU A 46 6.12 -3.53 10.06
C GLU A 46 5.34 -2.55 9.18
N LEU A 47 4.01 -2.64 9.17
CA LEU A 47 3.09 -1.73 8.45
C LEU A 47 2.94 -0.39 9.19
N THR A 48 4.07 0.20 9.56
CA THR A 48 4.13 1.49 10.24
C THR A 48 3.78 2.63 9.30
N MET A 49 3.30 3.74 9.87
CA MET A 49 3.06 4.97 9.12
C MET A 49 4.29 5.41 8.32
N LEU A 50 5.48 5.36 8.93
CA LEU A 50 6.74 5.78 8.30
C LEU A 50 7.10 4.88 7.10
N ALA A 51 6.89 3.57 7.22
CA ALA A 51 7.17 2.64 6.13
C ALA A 51 6.21 2.86 4.94
N ILE A 52 4.92 3.09 5.23
CA ILE A 52 3.90 3.35 4.22
C ILE A 52 4.14 4.71 3.56
N GLU A 53 4.48 5.73 4.35
CA GLU A 53 4.82 7.06 3.86
C GLU A 53 6.03 7.03 2.93
N ALA A 54 7.10 6.34 3.33
CA ALA A 54 8.32 6.19 2.53
C ALA A 54 8.05 5.51 1.17
N TYR A 55 7.09 4.58 1.12
CA TYR A 55 6.65 3.96 -0.12
C TYR A 55 5.81 4.91 -0.96
N VAL A 56 4.68 5.40 -0.45
CA VAL A 56 3.71 6.18 -1.22
C VAL A 56 4.28 7.53 -1.67
N LEU A 57 5.09 8.17 -0.82
CA LEU A 57 5.74 9.45 -1.10
C LEU A 57 7.12 9.31 -1.73
N SER A 58 7.56 8.09 -2.05
CA SER A 58 8.86 7.86 -2.67
C SER A 58 9.08 8.77 -3.87
N LYS A 59 10.24 9.44 -3.92
CA LYS A 59 10.68 10.25 -5.06
C LYS A 59 10.94 9.42 -6.32
N HIS A 60 11.08 8.11 -6.17
CA HIS A 60 11.31 7.16 -7.26
C HIS A 60 10.04 6.42 -7.66
N HIS A 61 8.87 6.88 -7.19
CA HIS A 61 7.60 6.33 -7.59
C HIS A 61 7.42 6.48 -9.12
N PRO A 62 6.96 5.45 -9.85
CA PRO A 62 6.81 5.51 -11.31
C PRO A 62 5.93 6.66 -11.80
N ASP A 63 4.87 6.96 -11.04
CA ASP A 63 3.97 8.10 -11.28
C ASP A 63 4.44 9.43 -10.66
N GLY A 64 5.64 9.53 -10.10
CA GLY A 64 6.11 10.68 -9.33
C GLY A 64 6.07 12.01 -10.11
N ASP A 65 6.33 11.97 -11.41
CA ASP A 65 6.28 13.14 -12.29
C ASP A 65 4.88 13.46 -12.84
N LYS A 66 3.93 12.51 -12.70
CA LYS A 66 2.58 12.58 -13.29
C LYS A 66 1.49 12.88 -12.26
N LYS A 67 1.69 12.47 -11.02
CA LYS A 67 0.68 12.53 -9.95
C LYS A 67 1.25 13.25 -8.74
N THR A 68 0.43 14.12 -8.14
CA THR A 68 0.80 14.72 -6.86
C THR A 68 0.87 13.64 -5.78
N SER A 69 1.62 13.91 -4.73
CA SER A 69 1.63 13.07 -3.53
C SER A 69 0.23 12.79 -2.97
N LYS A 70 -0.70 13.76 -3.05
CA LYS A 70 -2.10 13.57 -2.65
C LYS A 70 -2.83 12.56 -3.54
N ASP A 71 -2.64 12.63 -4.84
CA ASP A 71 -3.29 11.71 -5.79
C ASP A 71 -2.79 10.29 -5.60
N ARG A 72 -1.48 10.12 -5.38
CA ARG A 72 -0.87 8.82 -5.06
C ARG A 72 -1.46 8.20 -3.79
N ILE A 73 -1.65 9.00 -2.73
CA ILE A 73 -2.29 8.54 -1.49
C ILE A 73 -3.74 8.15 -1.75
N LYS A 74 -4.52 8.99 -2.45
CA LYS A 74 -5.93 8.71 -2.76
C LYS A 74 -6.11 7.42 -3.57
N ASP A 75 -5.23 7.17 -4.53
CA ASP A 75 -5.25 5.93 -5.32
C ASP A 75 -5.02 4.70 -4.45
N HIS A 76 -4.06 4.77 -3.51
CA HIS A 76 -3.83 3.70 -2.54
C HIS A 76 -5.02 3.53 -1.58
N ILE A 77 -5.65 4.60 -1.09
CA ILE A 77 -6.85 4.52 -0.23
C ILE A 77 -7.97 3.77 -0.95
N LYS A 78 -8.26 4.11 -2.21
CA LYS A 78 -9.28 3.43 -3.02
C LYS A 78 -8.98 1.94 -3.18
N ARG A 79 -7.69 1.61 -3.33
CA ARG A 79 -7.21 0.25 -3.55
C ARG A 79 -7.28 -0.62 -2.29
N TRP A 80 -6.95 -0.04 -1.13
CA TRP A 80 -6.98 -0.69 0.19
C TRP A 80 -8.27 -0.44 0.97
N HIS A 81 -9.29 0.15 0.34
CA HIS A 81 -10.55 0.46 0.99
C HIS A 81 -11.23 -0.84 1.47
N PRO A 82 -11.72 -0.91 2.72
CA PRO A 82 -12.30 -2.14 3.29
C PRO A 82 -13.45 -2.67 2.44
N ASP A 83 -14.32 -1.80 1.91
CA ASP A 83 -15.40 -2.22 1.00
C ASP A 83 -14.89 -3.05 -0.20
N ARG A 84 -13.87 -2.58 -0.92
CA ARG A 84 -13.30 -3.30 -2.07
C ARG A 84 -12.51 -4.54 -1.62
N PHE A 85 -11.75 -4.39 -0.55
CA PHE A 85 -10.79 -5.38 -0.10
C PHE A 85 -11.48 -6.57 0.57
N GLU A 86 -12.40 -6.32 1.50
CA GLU A 86 -13.15 -7.34 2.25
C GLU A 86 -14.15 -8.07 1.36
N THR A 87 -14.66 -7.45 0.30
CA THR A 87 -15.61 -8.11 -0.62
C THR A 87 -14.92 -8.93 -1.71
N LYS A 88 -13.77 -8.47 -2.25
CA LYS A 88 -13.13 -9.12 -3.40
C LYS A 88 -11.93 -9.99 -3.06
N LEU A 89 -11.14 -9.60 -2.07
CA LEU A 89 -9.84 -10.21 -1.80
C LEU A 89 -9.88 -11.08 -0.55
N LEU A 90 -10.46 -10.57 0.55
CA LEU A 90 -10.53 -11.29 1.83
C LEU A 90 -11.18 -12.69 1.75
N PRO A 91 -12.24 -12.93 0.95
CA PRO A 91 -12.83 -14.27 0.82
C PRO A 91 -11.89 -15.29 0.18
N LYS A 92 -10.92 -14.83 -0.63
CA LYS A 92 -9.90 -15.67 -1.27
C LYS A 92 -8.69 -15.94 -0.37
N VAL A 93 -8.57 -15.25 0.77
CA VAL A 93 -7.46 -15.43 1.71
C VAL A 93 -7.67 -16.72 2.50
N ARG A 94 -6.59 -17.50 2.63
CA ARG A 94 -6.54 -18.69 3.50
C ARG A 94 -7.01 -18.32 4.90
N GLU A 95 -7.72 -19.23 5.56
CA GLU A 95 -8.30 -18.94 6.88
C GLU A 95 -7.25 -18.53 7.91
N ASP A 96 -6.10 -19.21 7.93
CA ASP A 96 -4.96 -18.91 8.82
C ASP A 96 -4.40 -17.49 8.66
N ASP A 97 -4.48 -16.92 7.44
CA ASP A 97 -3.99 -15.58 7.13
C ASP A 97 -5.12 -14.54 7.11
N ARG A 98 -6.39 -14.94 7.18
CA ARG A 98 -7.52 -14.06 6.88
C ARG A 98 -7.62 -12.91 7.88
N GLU A 99 -7.56 -13.21 9.17
CA GLU A 99 -7.61 -12.19 10.22
C GLU A 99 -6.42 -11.24 10.12
N ARG A 100 -5.22 -11.80 9.96
CA ARG A 100 -3.99 -11.07 9.81
C ARG A 100 -4.03 -10.12 8.60
N VAL A 101 -4.46 -10.60 7.44
CA VAL A 101 -4.58 -9.79 6.22
C VAL A 101 -5.65 -8.71 6.37
N LYS A 102 -6.79 -9.02 7.00
CA LYS A 102 -7.85 -8.04 7.28
C LYS A 102 -7.32 -6.90 8.15
N GLU A 103 -6.64 -7.23 9.24
CA GLU A 103 -6.07 -6.24 10.14
C GLU A 103 -4.99 -5.40 9.42
N GLY A 104 -4.12 -6.04 8.65
CA GLY A 104 -3.08 -5.35 7.88
C GLY A 104 -3.67 -4.37 6.87
N ALA A 105 -4.71 -4.78 6.14
CA ALA A 105 -5.41 -3.89 5.21
C ALA A 105 -6.05 -2.71 5.95
N GLY A 106 -6.64 -2.94 7.13
CA GLY A 106 -7.18 -1.89 7.99
C GLY A 106 -6.12 -0.92 8.52
N VAL A 107 -4.95 -1.42 8.93
CA VAL A 107 -3.79 -0.60 9.32
C VAL A 107 -3.33 0.25 8.14
N VAL A 108 -3.16 -0.33 6.96
CA VAL A 108 -2.75 0.39 5.75
C VAL A 108 -3.77 1.48 5.40
N ALA A 109 -5.05 1.15 5.33
CA ALA A 109 -6.10 2.10 5.00
C ALA A 109 -6.15 3.28 5.98
N ARG A 110 -6.00 3.03 7.30
CA ARG A 110 -5.94 4.09 8.32
C ARG A 110 -4.72 4.98 8.14
N ASN A 111 -3.53 4.40 8.01
CA ASN A 111 -2.29 5.16 7.79
C ASN A 111 -2.36 6.03 6.53
N LEU A 112 -2.89 5.50 5.43
CA LEU A 112 -3.06 6.25 4.19
C LEU A 112 -4.03 7.44 4.36
N ASN A 113 -5.14 7.25 5.07
CA ASN A 113 -6.06 8.35 5.37
C ASN A 113 -5.41 9.42 6.24
N ASP A 114 -4.64 9.03 7.25
CA ASP A 114 -3.90 9.99 8.09
C ASP A 114 -2.84 10.74 7.29
N LEU A 115 -2.12 10.07 6.39
CA LEU A 115 -1.18 10.70 5.47
C LEU A 115 -1.88 11.71 4.55
N LEU A 116 -3.06 11.36 4.01
CA LEU A 116 -3.84 12.29 3.19
C LEU A 116 -4.25 13.53 3.98
N ARG A 117 -4.70 13.34 5.24
CA ARG A 117 -5.07 14.44 6.14
C ARG A 117 -3.87 15.36 6.41
N ARG A 118 -2.71 14.80 6.74
CA ARG A 118 -1.46 15.57 6.93
C ARG A 118 -1.09 16.38 5.69
N GLN A 119 -1.11 15.75 4.51
CA GLN A 119 -0.89 16.43 3.22
C GLN A 119 -1.93 17.54 2.95
N SER A 120 -3.19 17.34 3.33
CA SER A 120 -4.22 18.36 3.16
C SER A 120 -4.01 19.57 4.08
N SER A 121 -3.61 19.34 5.34
CA SER A 121 -3.35 20.40 6.32
C SER A 121 -2.09 21.19 6.02
N SER A 122 -1.00 20.54 5.59
CA SER A 122 0.24 21.23 5.20
C SER A 122 0.04 22.17 4.02
N ASN A 123 -0.89 21.87 3.11
CA ASN A 123 -1.17 22.71 1.94
C ASN A 123 -2.09 23.90 2.24
N ALA A 124 -2.73 23.93 3.42
CA ALA A 124 -3.61 25.03 3.86
C ALA A 124 -2.85 26.10 4.68
N LEU A 125 -1.65 25.79 5.17
CA LEU A 125 -0.81 26.70 5.97
C LEU A 125 0.16 27.55 5.12
N PHE A 126 0.33 27.21 3.83
CA PHE A 126 1.23 27.90 2.90
C PHE A 126 0.53 28.33 1.60
N GLY A 127 -0.81 28.33 1.58
CA GLY A 127 -1.63 28.75 0.45
C GLY A 127 -2.17 30.15 0.62
#